data_AF-A0A3M8S402-F1
#
_entry.id   AF-A0A3M8S402-F1
#
_cell.length_a   1.000
_cell.length_b   1.000
_cell.length_c   1.000
_cell.angle_alpha   90.00
_cell.angle_beta   90.00
_cell.angle_gamma   90.00
#
_symmetry.space_group_name_H-M   'P 1'
#
loop_
_entity.id
_entity.type
_entity.pdbx_description
1 polymer ?
#
loop_
_entity_poly.entity_id
_entity_poly.type
_entity_poly.pdbx_seq_one_letter_code
_entity_poly.pdbx_strand_id
1 'polypeptide(L)'
;HGVGEETADAILLYALDAAVPVVDAYTRRIGKRLGLLPEKASYGEIQSAIAAEIPADLAVLNELHALLVQLGKEHCRPRPRCELCPLLSLCPHAYA
;
A
#
# COMPACT_ATOMS: atom_id res chain seq x y z
N HIS A 1 13.66 16.86 13.73
CA HIS A 1 13.09 15.51 13.96
C HIS A 1 13.00 14.81 12.61
N GLY A 2 13.48 13.56 12.49
CA GLY A 2 13.80 12.94 11.18
C GLY A 2 13.16 11.56 10.92
N VAL A 3 12.23 11.11 11.76
CA VAL A 3 11.46 9.87 11.58
C VAL A 3 9.99 10.26 11.40
N GLY A 4 9.43 10.01 10.22
CA GLY A 4 8.00 10.20 9.94
C GLY A 4 7.20 8.92 10.18
N GLU A 5 5.87 8.99 10.04
CA GLU A 5 4.94 7.88 10.28
C GLU A 5 5.32 6.62 9.48
N GLU A 6 5.61 6.77 8.18
CA GLU A 6 6.05 5.66 7.31
C GLU A 6 7.30 4.95 7.85
N THR A 7 8.31 5.74 8.25
CA THR A 7 9.56 5.18 8.78
C THR A 7 9.36 4.52 10.14
N ALA A 8 8.53 5.11 11.00
CA ALA A 8 8.20 4.54 12.30
C ALA A 8 7.49 3.18 12.14
N ASP A 9 6.48 3.10 11.28
CA ASP A 9 5.73 1.86 11.04
C ASP A 9 6.59 0.80 10.35
N ALA A 10 7.48 1.19 9.42
CA ALA A 10 8.42 0.26 8.81
C ALA A 10 9.38 -0.35 9.86
N ILE A 11 9.87 0.44 10.82
CA ILE A 11 10.69 -0.07 11.93
C ILE A 11 9.86 -1.02 12.80
N LEU A 12 8.63 -0.63 13.16
CA LEU A 12 7.74 -1.46 13.96
C LEU A 12 7.48 -2.82 13.31
N LEU A 13 7.14 -2.83 12.02
CA LEU A 13 6.80 -4.04 11.29
C LEU A 13 8.01 -4.94 11.03
N TYR A 14 9.13 -4.38 10.54
CA TYR A 14 10.26 -5.18 10.07
C TYR A 14 11.32 -5.48 11.12
N ALA A 15 11.48 -4.61 12.12
CA ALA A 15 12.57 -4.74 13.10
C ALA A 15 12.06 -5.12 14.50
N LEU A 16 10.79 -4.84 14.80
CA LEU A 16 10.21 -5.03 16.14
C LEU A 16 9.03 -6.01 16.17
N ASP A 17 8.77 -6.71 15.06
CA ASP A 17 7.72 -7.73 14.93
C ASP A 17 6.32 -7.26 15.34
N ALA A 18 6.04 -5.96 15.25
CA ALA A 18 4.74 -5.38 15.54
C ALA A 18 3.88 -5.41 14.27
N ALA A 19 2.74 -6.11 14.31
CA ALA A 19 1.82 -6.24 13.19
C ALA A 19 1.06 -4.91 12.91
N VAL A 20 1.75 -3.94 12.31
CA VAL A 20 1.22 -2.62 11.92
C VAL A 20 1.30 -2.42 10.40
N PRO A 21 0.26 -1.88 9.74
CA PRO A 21 0.33 -1.58 8.32
C PRO A 21 1.30 -0.43 8.01
N VAL A 22 2.15 -0.61 7.01
CA VAL A 22 3.03 0.45 6.50
C VAL A 22 2.37 1.14 5.31
N VAL A 23 2.25 2.48 5.37
CA VAL A 23 1.64 3.28 4.30
C VAL A 23 2.68 4.15 3.62
N ASP A 24 3.14 3.70 2.46
CA ASP A 24 4.08 4.45 1.62
C ASP A 24 3.42 5.07 0.37
N ALA A 25 4.24 5.62 -0.52
CA ALA A 25 3.79 6.20 -1.78
C ALA A 25 3.21 5.16 -2.78
N TYR A 26 3.60 3.89 -2.69
CA TYR A 26 3.06 2.81 -3.51
C TYR A 26 1.66 2.45 -3.04
N THR A 27 1.48 2.18 -1.74
CA THR A 27 0.18 1.91 -1.11
C THR A 27 -0.83 3.00 -1.45
N ARG A 28 -0.45 4.27 -1.28
CA ARG A 28 -1.30 5.43 -1.63
C ARG A 28 -1.73 5.44 -3.09
N ARG A 29 -0.77 5.29 -4.01
CA ARG A 29 -1.04 5.37 -5.46
C ARG A 29 -1.87 4.19 -5.95
N ILE A 30 -1.55 2.98 -5.50
CA ILE A 30 -2.24 1.75 -5.88
C ILE A 30 -3.68 1.80 -5.36
N GLY A 31 -3.87 2.08 -4.07
CA GLY A 31 -5.21 2.13 -3.48
C GLY A 31 -6.12 3.17 -4.14
N LYS A 32 -5.59 4.36 -4.49
CA LYS A 32 -6.35 5.36 -5.25
C LYS A 32 -6.74 4.88 -6.65
N ARG A 33 -5.79 4.32 -7.40
CA ARG A 33 -6.03 3.81 -8.77
C ARG A 33 -7.01 2.64 -8.80
N LEU A 34 -7.04 1.83 -7.74
CA LEU A 34 -7.99 0.74 -7.58
C LEU A 34 -9.37 1.22 -7.08
N GLY A 35 -9.52 2.50 -6.73
CA GLY A 35 -10.76 3.03 -6.16
C GLY A 35 -11.00 2.59 -4.71
N LEU A 36 -9.98 2.06 -4.03
CA LEU A 36 -10.05 1.58 -2.64
C LEU A 36 -9.83 2.70 -1.62
N LEU A 37 -9.16 3.79 -2.02
CA LEU A 37 -8.81 4.90 -1.14
C LEU A 37 -9.30 6.24 -1.70
N PRO A 38 -9.79 7.16 -0.85
CA PRO A 38 -10.07 8.52 -1.27
C PRO A 38 -8.83 9.25 -1.82
N GLU A 39 -9.04 10.13 -2.80
CA GLU A 39 -7.96 10.93 -3.41
C GLU A 39 -7.18 11.81 -2.42
N LYS A 40 -7.78 12.17 -1.29
CA LYS A 40 -7.16 13.02 -0.27
C LYS A 40 -6.99 12.34 1.09
N ALA A 41 -6.99 11.01 1.13
CA ALA A 41 -6.80 10.27 2.37
C ALA A 41 -5.42 10.56 3.00
N SER A 42 -5.45 10.90 4.28
CA SER A 42 -4.29 11.09 5.16
C SER A 42 -3.56 9.77 5.43
N TYR A 43 -2.44 9.81 6.16
CA TYR A 43 -1.74 8.59 6.59
C TYR A 43 -2.62 7.70 7.46
N GLY A 44 -3.14 8.26 8.56
CA GLY A 44 -3.97 7.53 9.51
C GLY A 44 -5.24 6.94 8.90
N GLU A 45 -5.89 7.64 7.97
CA GLU A 45 -7.07 7.11 7.27
C GLU A 45 -6.75 5.85 6.45
N ILE A 46 -5.62 5.85 5.74
CA ILE A 46 -5.21 4.69 4.94
C ILE A 46 -4.76 3.54 5.84
N GLN A 47 -3.98 3.83 6.87
CA GLN A 47 -3.54 2.82 7.83
C GLN A 47 -4.75 2.14 8.50
N SER A 48 -5.75 2.95 8.91
CA SER A 48 -6.99 2.45 9.52
C SER A 48 -7.82 1.64 8.55
N ALA A 49 -7.90 2.04 7.28
CA ALA A 49 -8.61 1.28 6.25
C ALA A 49 -7.96 -0.11 6.02
N ILE A 50 -6.63 -0.19 6.03
CA ILE A 50 -5.93 -1.47 5.91
C ILE A 50 -6.16 -2.33 7.16
N ALA A 51 -6.03 -1.74 8.36
CA ALA A 51 -6.23 -2.45 9.62
C ALA A 51 -7.66 -2.97 9.83
N ALA A 52 -8.66 -2.36 9.17
CA ALA A 52 -10.05 -2.79 9.24
C ALA A 52 -10.33 -4.05 8.38
N GLU A 53 -9.62 -4.20 7.25
CA GLU A 53 -9.89 -5.24 6.25
C GLU A 53 -8.87 -6.40 6.29
N ILE A 54 -7.65 -6.13 6.75
CA ILE A 54 -6.54 -7.09 6.74
C ILE A 54 -6.25 -7.55 8.17
N PRO A 55 -6.13 -8.87 8.42
CA PRO A 55 -5.77 -9.39 9.73
C PRO A 55 -4.48 -8.75 10.26
N ALA A 56 -4.46 -8.43 11.56
CA ALA A 56 -3.28 -7.96 12.28
C ALA A 56 -2.29 -9.12 12.54
N ASP A 57 -1.85 -9.77 11.47
CA ASP A 57 -0.86 -10.84 11.46
C ASP A 57 0.46 -10.33 10.84
N LEU A 58 1.57 -10.65 11.50
CA LEU A 58 2.88 -10.14 11.11
C LEU A 58 3.29 -10.61 9.71
N ALA A 59 3.07 -11.89 9.38
CA ALA A 59 3.47 -12.44 8.10
C ALA A 59 2.62 -11.85 6.97
N VAL A 60 1.30 -11.75 7.19
CA VAL A 60 0.36 -11.16 6.23
C VAL A 60 0.70 -9.70 5.93
N LEU A 61 0.95 -8.88 6.96
CA LEU A 61 1.25 -7.45 6.75
C LEU A 61 2.62 -7.23 6.10
N ASN A 62 3.62 -8.05 6.44
CA ASN A 62 4.92 -8.03 5.77
C ASN A 62 4.80 -8.37 4.29
N GLU A 63 4.07 -9.44 3.95
CA GLU A 63 3.87 -9.87 2.57
C GLU A 63 3.04 -8.85 1.78
N LEU A 64 1.96 -8.32 2.36
CA LEU A 64 1.14 -7.28 1.73
C LEU A 64 1.99 -6.06 1.36
N HIS A 65 2.78 -5.53 2.28
CA HIS A 65 3.63 -4.38 2.02
C HIS A 65 4.66 -4.69 0.92
N ALA A 66 5.32 -5.84 0.98
CA ALA A 66 6.28 -6.27 -0.06
C ALA A 66 5.64 -6.37 -1.45
N LEU A 67 4.44 -6.95 -1.54
CA LEU A 67 3.70 -7.10 -2.80
C LEU A 67 3.24 -5.75 -3.35
N LEU A 68 2.80 -4.81 -2.50
CA LEU A 68 2.43 -3.45 -2.93
C LEU A 68 3.65 -2.70 -3.47
N VAL A 69 4.80 -2.82 -2.80
CA VAL A 69 6.08 -2.24 -3.28
C VAL A 69 6.46 -2.85 -4.62
N GLN A 70 6.42 -4.18 -4.76
CA GLN A 70 6.77 -4.85 -6.01
C GLN A 70 5.81 -4.48 -7.15
N LEU A 71 4.50 -4.52 -6.91
CA LEU A 71 3.48 -4.10 -7.87
C LEU A 71 3.70 -2.65 -8.31
N GLY A 72 3.97 -1.77 -7.35
CA GLY A 72 4.17 -0.34 -7.58
C GLY A 72 5.46 -0.02 -8.34
N LYS A 73 6.52 -0.80 -8.13
CA LYS A 73 7.79 -0.71 -8.86
C LYS A 73 7.71 -1.30 -10.25
N GLU A 74 7.05 -2.45 -10.41
CA GLU A 74 7.08 -3.18 -11.67
C GLU A 74 5.97 -2.79 -12.65
N HIS A 75 4.74 -2.61 -12.16
CA HIS A 75 3.57 -2.42 -13.00
C HIS A 75 2.89 -1.07 -12.77
N CYS A 76 2.47 -0.79 -11.53
CA CYS A 76 1.73 0.41 -11.15
C CYS A 76 2.65 1.60 -10.85
N ARG A 77 3.60 1.86 -11.76
CA ARG A 77 4.55 2.98 -11.74
C ARG A 77 3.81 4.32 -11.96
N PRO A 78 4.44 5.50 -11.71
CA PRO A 78 3.82 6.79 -12.04
C PRO A 78 3.26 6.85 -13.47
N ARG A 79 4.03 6.35 -14.45
CA ARG A 79 3.53 5.95 -15.78
C ARG A 79 3.31 4.43 -15.79
N PRO A 80 2.07 3.94 -15.61
CA PRO A 80 1.82 2.52 -15.35
C PRO A 80 1.95 1.68 -16.64
N ARG A 81 2.27 0.41 -16.47
CA ARG A 81 2.24 -0.61 -17.53
C ARG A 81 0.99 -1.48 -17.35
N CYS A 82 -0.19 -0.88 -17.55
CA CYS A 82 -1.48 -1.52 -17.21
C CYS A 82 -1.68 -2.86 -17.92
N GLU A 83 -1.29 -2.99 -19.19
CA GLU A 83 -1.40 -4.22 -19.99
C GLU A 83 -0.66 -5.42 -19.36
N LEU A 84 0.36 -5.17 -18.55
CA LEU A 84 1.14 -6.19 -17.86
C LEU A 84 0.80 -6.29 -16.37
N CYS A 85 -0.16 -5.49 -15.88
CA CYS A 85 -0.50 -5.44 -14.47
C CYS A 85 -1.39 -6.62 -14.08
N PRO A 86 -1.06 -7.39 -13.03
CA PRO A 86 -1.90 -8.51 -12.59
C PRO A 86 -3.29 -8.07 -12.11
N LEU A 87 -3.49 -6.78 -11.82
CA LEU A 87 -4.77 -6.21 -11.39
C LEU A 87 -5.55 -5.54 -12.53
N LEU A 88 -5.15 -5.69 -13.79
CA LEU A 88 -5.76 -5.01 -14.94
C LEU A 88 -7.29 -5.20 -15.01
N SER A 89 -7.79 -6.42 -14.82
CA SER A 89 -9.22 -6.74 -14.88
C SER A 89 -10.04 -6.12 -13.74
N LEU A 90 -9.38 -5.70 -12.65
CA LEU A 90 -10.00 -5.15 -11.44
C LEU A 90 -9.77 -3.64 -11.31
N CYS A 91 -8.92 -3.04 -12.14
CA CYS A 91 -8.43 -1.67 -11.96
C CYS A 91 -9.24 -0.66 -12.78
N PRO A 92 -10.05 0.21 -12.15
CA PRO A 92 -10.83 1.23 -12.87
C PRO A 92 -9.93 2.26 -13.58
N HIS A 93 -8.74 2.56 -13.04
CA HIS A 93 -7.79 3.48 -13.68
C HIS A 93 -7.26 2.97 -15.04
N ALA A 94 -7.32 1.68 -15.33
CA ALA A 94 -6.84 1.15 -16.60
C ALA A 94 -7.76 1.49 -17.78
N TYR A 95 -9.00 1.87 -17.52
CA TYR A 95 -10.04 2.16 -18.53
C TYR A 95 -10.49 3.63 -18.53
N ALA A 96 -9.84 4.47 -17.71
CA ALA A 96 -10.11 5.90 -17.58
C ALA A 96 -9.12 6.72 -18.43
#